data_AF-A0A1J5IZK1-F1
#
_entry.id   AF-A0A1J5IZK1-F1
#
_cell.length_a   1.000
_cell.length_b   1.000
_cell.length_c   1.000
_cell.angle_alpha   90.00
_cell.angle_beta   90.00
_cell.angle_gamma   90.00
#
_symmetry.space_group_name_H-M   'P 1'
#
loop_
_entity.id
_entity.type
_entity.pdbx_description
1 polymer ?
#
loop_
_entity_poly.entity_id
_entity_poly.type
_entity_poly.pdbx_seq_one_letter_code
_entity_poly.pdbx_strand_id
1 'polypeptide(L)'
;MTNEKDQEPVDDNTYAKEALFCEVGATLREVRESKGISKEKIIKALKFSPHFLDALESGNWADLPGEVYAVGFLRQYAQLLEINVEPQIQRIKSNTFELTAPITYPDAPISPNKTWVAVAVLMFVAVFIFMNLGDEDKPSQNTAASLTEQPLQEATTTVAEVMVTEMLPQEQDEAAIVVAQQSPTSDALVVNNPKRNKTMVVDVINSNFTASGEMKTYSFFAVHEDVWLQLFEQIDDEEPILLREALLKAGESFAVKTSEKLLLTSGNSMALEISSDQEVLFAPGSLGKQGKVLKKYLLP
;
A
#
# COMPACT_ATOMS: atom_id res chain seq x y z
N MET A 1 31.11 -45.13 17.88
CA MET A 1 31.37 -43.69 17.70
C MET A 1 30.05 -43.00 17.96
N THR A 2 30.00 -42.06 18.89
CA THR A 2 28.79 -41.30 19.24
C THR A 2 28.69 -40.03 18.40
N ASN A 3 27.48 -39.50 18.21
CA ASN A 3 27.26 -38.27 17.45
C ASN A 3 28.04 -37.10 18.03
N GLU A 4 29.09 -36.69 17.33
CA GLU A 4 29.67 -35.35 17.43
C GLU A 4 28.81 -34.49 16.50
N LYS A 5 27.68 -33.97 17.02
CA LYS A 5 26.81 -33.07 16.27
C LYS A 5 27.57 -31.79 15.98
N ASP A 6 27.47 -31.29 14.75
CA ASP A 6 27.94 -29.98 14.37
C ASP A 6 27.30 -28.92 15.28
N GLN A 7 28.09 -28.38 16.21
CA GLN A 7 27.76 -27.15 16.91
C GLN A 7 28.32 -26.02 16.08
N GLU A 8 27.45 -25.27 15.41
CA GLU A 8 27.83 -23.98 14.85
C GLU A 8 28.44 -23.11 15.96
N PRO A 9 29.46 -22.29 15.65
CA PRO A 9 30.09 -21.43 16.63
C PRO A 9 29.17 -20.26 16.98
N VAL A 10 28.19 -20.52 17.85
CA VAL A 10 27.34 -19.50 18.48
C VAL A 10 28.25 -18.46 19.12
N ASP A 11 28.09 -17.21 18.71
CA ASP A 11 28.98 -16.13 19.06
C ASP A 11 28.73 -15.62 20.49
N ASP A 12 29.79 -15.11 21.12
CA ASP A 12 29.74 -14.58 22.50
C ASP A 12 28.71 -13.43 22.68
N ASN A 13 28.37 -12.73 21.59
CA ASN A 13 27.41 -11.63 21.60
C ASN A 13 25.95 -12.13 21.62
N THR A 14 25.64 -13.20 20.88
CA THR A 14 24.35 -13.92 20.96
C THR A 14 24.10 -14.42 22.39
N TYR A 15 25.01 -15.20 23.01
CA TYR A 15 24.84 -15.64 24.41
C TYR A 15 24.61 -14.49 25.40
N ALA A 16 25.28 -13.34 25.21
CA ALA A 16 25.06 -12.14 26.02
C ALA A 16 23.68 -11.50 25.78
N LYS A 17 23.15 -11.58 24.56
CA LYS A 17 21.83 -11.08 24.16
C LYS A 17 20.71 -11.93 24.78
N GLU A 18 20.78 -13.26 24.72
CA GLU A 18 19.81 -14.13 25.43
C GLU A 18 19.87 -13.97 26.95
N ALA A 19 21.06 -13.76 27.54
CA ALA A 19 21.18 -13.50 28.96
C ALA A 19 20.45 -12.20 29.38
N LEU A 20 20.62 -11.11 28.60
CA LEU A 20 19.89 -9.85 28.79
C LEU A 20 18.38 -10.01 28.58
N PHE A 21 17.95 -10.81 27.62
CA PHE A 21 16.53 -11.12 27.41
C PHE A 21 15.92 -11.90 28.57
N CYS A 22 16.63 -12.88 29.13
CA CYS A 22 16.24 -13.59 30.34
C CYS A 22 16.14 -12.67 31.57
N GLU A 23 17.12 -11.79 31.78
CA GLU A 23 17.12 -10.79 32.88
C GLU A 23 15.87 -9.90 32.82
N VAL A 24 15.55 -9.38 31.63
CA VAL A 24 14.39 -8.51 31.41
C VAL A 24 13.07 -9.27 31.57
N GLY A 25 12.96 -10.50 31.06
CA GLY A 25 11.75 -11.33 31.18
C GLY A 25 11.45 -11.71 32.63
N ALA A 26 12.48 -12.10 33.39
CA ALA A 26 12.38 -12.35 34.82
C ALA A 26 11.93 -11.10 35.59
N THR A 27 12.49 -9.92 35.26
CA THR A 27 12.11 -8.63 35.87
C THR A 27 10.63 -8.30 35.63
N LEU A 28 10.13 -8.46 34.40
CA LEU A 28 8.71 -8.25 34.09
C LEU A 28 7.81 -9.19 34.89
N ARG A 29 8.20 -10.47 34.96
CA ARG A 29 7.46 -11.50 35.69
C ARG A 29 7.39 -11.20 37.19
N GLU A 30 8.51 -10.85 37.83
CA GLU A 30 8.56 -10.49 39.25
C GLU A 30 7.68 -9.27 39.55
N VAL A 31 7.70 -8.25 38.69
CA VAL A 31 6.85 -7.07 38.84
C VAL A 31 5.36 -7.38 38.62
N ARG A 32 5.02 -8.28 37.69
CA ARG A 32 3.63 -8.77 37.54
C ARG A 32 3.17 -9.52 38.79
N GLU A 33 3.98 -10.42 39.30
CA GLU A 33 3.65 -11.31 40.43
C GLU A 33 3.56 -10.52 41.75
N SER A 34 4.48 -9.59 42.01
CA SER A 34 4.43 -8.69 43.17
C SER A 34 3.26 -7.69 43.12
N LYS A 35 2.83 -7.24 41.93
CA LYS A 35 1.57 -6.50 41.74
C LYS A 35 0.30 -7.37 41.80
N GLY A 36 0.41 -8.68 41.99
CA GLY A 36 -0.71 -9.61 42.08
C GLY A 36 -1.51 -9.73 40.77
N ILE A 37 -0.89 -9.46 39.62
CA ILE A 37 -1.55 -9.45 38.31
C ILE A 37 -1.48 -10.84 37.67
N SER A 38 -2.62 -11.35 37.21
CA SER A 38 -2.69 -12.62 36.48
C SER A 38 -2.30 -12.45 35.00
N LYS A 39 -1.83 -13.52 34.35
CA LYS A 39 -1.42 -13.47 32.94
C LYS A 39 -2.59 -13.12 32.01
N GLU A 40 -3.78 -13.62 32.31
CA GLU A 40 -5.02 -13.37 31.55
C GLU A 40 -5.39 -11.88 31.57
N LYS A 41 -5.10 -11.17 32.67
CA LYS A 41 -5.32 -9.72 32.78
C LYS A 41 -4.37 -8.93 31.88
N ILE A 42 -3.09 -9.34 31.77
CA ILE A 42 -2.13 -8.75 30.82
C ILE A 42 -2.54 -9.06 29.38
N ILE A 43 -2.79 -10.34 29.06
CA ILE A 43 -3.28 -10.82 27.76
C ILE A 43 -4.49 -10.00 27.29
N LYS A 44 -5.49 -9.82 28.16
CA LYS A 44 -6.71 -9.06 27.84
C LYS A 44 -6.48 -7.55 27.70
N ALA A 45 -5.55 -6.97 28.46
CA ALA A 45 -5.24 -5.55 28.39
C ALA A 45 -4.43 -5.18 27.13
N LEU A 46 -3.41 -5.98 26.79
CA LEU A 46 -2.48 -5.73 25.68
C LEU A 46 -2.88 -6.43 24.37
N LYS A 47 -3.87 -7.33 24.41
CA LYS A 47 -4.30 -8.20 23.29
C LYS A 47 -3.20 -9.12 22.75
N PHE A 48 -2.24 -9.51 23.60
CA PHE A 48 -1.18 -10.44 23.24
C PHE A 48 -1.72 -11.88 23.12
N SER A 49 -1.08 -12.71 22.29
CA SER A 49 -1.23 -14.16 22.38
C SER A 49 -0.69 -14.65 23.74
N PRO A 50 -1.29 -15.65 24.40
CA PRO A 50 -0.75 -16.23 25.64
C PRO A 50 0.72 -16.66 25.49
N HIS A 51 1.04 -17.32 24.37
CA HIS A 51 2.38 -17.75 24.01
C HIS A 51 3.40 -16.60 23.99
N PHE A 52 3.04 -15.42 23.46
CA PHE A 52 3.94 -14.26 23.45
C PHE A 52 4.16 -13.66 24.84
N LEU A 53 3.19 -13.76 25.76
CA LEU A 53 3.41 -13.36 27.15
C LEU A 53 4.32 -14.34 27.88
N ASP A 54 4.19 -15.64 27.62
CA ASP A 54 5.07 -16.66 28.17
C ASP A 54 6.50 -16.55 27.62
N ALA A 55 6.66 -16.25 26.33
CA ALA A 55 7.93 -15.95 25.67
C ALA A 55 8.61 -14.70 26.27
N LEU A 56 7.86 -13.60 26.46
CA LEU A 56 8.37 -12.39 27.11
C LEU A 56 8.79 -12.60 28.57
N GLU A 57 8.09 -13.44 29.34
CA GLU A 57 8.44 -13.72 30.75
C GLU A 57 9.52 -14.81 30.93
N SER A 58 9.74 -15.65 29.92
CA SER A 58 10.80 -16.67 29.93
C SER A 58 12.13 -16.17 29.37
N GLY A 59 12.11 -15.09 28.58
CA GLY A 59 13.28 -14.65 27.82
C GLY A 59 13.50 -15.40 26.51
N ASN A 60 12.57 -16.25 26.06
CA ASN A 60 12.65 -16.88 24.75
C ASN A 60 12.18 -15.91 23.65
N TRP A 61 13.12 -15.17 23.05
CA TRP A 61 12.80 -14.18 22.01
C TRP A 61 12.70 -14.78 20.60
N ALA A 62 13.05 -16.06 20.40
CA ALA A 62 12.83 -16.77 19.15
C ALA A 62 11.33 -17.07 18.91
N ASP A 63 10.55 -17.27 19.97
CA ASP A 63 9.09 -17.48 19.93
C ASP A 63 8.30 -16.18 19.62
N LEU A 64 8.98 -15.03 19.55
CA LEU A 64 8.35 -13.73 19.28
C LEU A 64 8.47 -13.38 17.78
N PRO A 65 7.47 -12.71 17.19
CA PRO A 65 7.40 -12.44 15.75
C PRO A 65 8.38 -11.34 15.29
N GLY A 66 9.68 -11.61 15.38
CA GLY A 66 10.77 -10.70 15.02
C GLY A 66 11.11 -9.66 16.09
N GLU A 67 12.40 -9.34 16.20
CA GLU A 67 12.95 -8.47 17.26
C GLU A 67 12.28 -7.09 17.35
N VAL A 68 11.92 -6.49 16.20
CA VAL A 68 11.26 -5.18 16.13
C VAL A 68 9.91 -5.18 16.86
N TYR A 69 9.11 -6.24 16.69
CA TYR A 69 7.83 -6.40 17.37
C TYR A 69 8.03 -6.81 18.83
N ALA A 70 9.00 -7.67 19.11
CA ALA A 70 9.33 -8.10 20.47
C ALA A 70 9.73 -6.91 21.37
N VAL A 71 10.57 -5.98 20.89
CA VAL A 71 10.87 -4.71 21.59
C VAL A 71 9.61 -3.85 21.77
N GLY A 72 8.70 -3.84 20.79
CA GLY A 72 7.42 -3.15 20.87
C GLY A 72 6.47 -3.72 21.92
N PHE A 73 6.42 -5.05 22.06
CA PHE A 73 5.63 -5.74 23.10
C PHE A 73 6.25 -5.55 24.48
N LEU A 74 7.57 -5.66 24.58
CA LEU A 74 8.34 -5.43 25.82
C LEU A 74 8.04 -4.04 26.40
N ARG A 75 8.08 -2.99 25.57
CA ARG A 75 7.77 -1.62 26.01
C ARG A 75 6.31 -1.46 26.45
N GLN A 76 5.35 -2.05 25.74
CA GLN A 76 3.93 -2.02 26.12
C GLN A 76 3.67 -2.74 27.46
N TYR A 77 4.33 -3.88 27.69
CA TYR A 77 4.18 -4.63 28.93
C TYR A 77 4.83 -3.90 30.11
N ALA A 78 6.05 -3.37 29.93
CA ALA A 78 6.70 -2.53 30.92
C ALA A 78 5.89 -1.26 31.26
N GLN A 79 5.26 -0.63 30.26
CA GLN A 79 4.37 0.51 30.48
C GLN A 79 3.13 0.14 31.31
N LEU A 80 2.49 -1.01 31.04
CA LEU A 80 1.36 -1.51 31.84
C LEU A 80 1.77 -1.92 33.27
N LEU A 81 3.02 -2.34 33.46
CA LEU A 81 3.62 -2.60 34.77
C LEU A 81 4.25 -1.36 35.43
N GLU A 82 4.21 -0.20 34.78
CA GLU A 82 4.76 1.08 35.26
C GLU A 82 6.27 1.05 35.55
N ILE A 83 7.05 0.22 34.84
CA ILE A 83 8.50 0.10 35.00
C ILE A 83 9.27 0.61 33.78
N ASN A 84 10.49 1.09 34.01
CA ASN A 84 11.39 1.53 32.95
C ASN A 84 12.33 0.41 32.51
N VAL A 85 12.10 -0.13 31.31
CA VAL A 85 12.97 -1.12 30.63
C VAL A 85 13.77 -0.51 29.47
N GLU A 86 13.70 0.81 29.25
CA GLU A 86 14.38 1.47 28.15
C GLU A 86 15.92 1.36 28.19
N PRO A 87 16.63 1.39 29.34
CA PRO A 87 18.09 1.19 29.32
C PRO A 87 18.49 -0.24 28.97
N GLN A 88 17.66 -1.26 29.26
CA GLN A 88 17.87 -2.63 28.79
C GLN A 88 17.60 -2.74 27.29
N ILE A 89 16.50 -2.15 26.79
CA ILE A 89 16.20 -2.03 25.36
C ILE A 89 17.36 -1.36 24.58
N GLN A 90 18.03 -0.37 25.17
CA GLN A 90 19.17 0.28 24.55
C GLN A 90 20.39 -0.66 24.43
N ARG A 91 20.66 -1.50 25.44
CA ARG A 91 21.73 -2.54 25.37
C ARG A 91 21.46 -3.60 24.31
N ILE A 92 20.21 -4.06 24.21
CA ILE A 92 19.77 -5.02 23.18
C ILE A 92 20.00 -4.43 21.77
N LYS A 93 19.64 -3.15 21.58
CA LYS A 93 19.82 -2.44 20.30
C LYS A 93 21.27 -2.09 19.97
N SER A 94 22.10 -1.75 20.95
CA SER A 94 23.51 -1.38 20.70
C SER A 94 24.32 -2.51 20.10
N ASN A 95 23.96 -3.75 20.40
CA ASN A 95 24.63 -4.96 19.92
C ASN A 95 24.09 -5.44 18.55
N THR A 96 23.15 -4.71 17.95
CA THR A 96 22.38 -5.13 16.76
C THR A 96 22.39 -4.06 15.64
N PHE A 97 23.28 -3.06 15.70
CA PHE A 97 23.26 -1.93 14.76
C PHE A 97 24.05 -2.15 13.45
N GLU A 98 23.88 -3.32 12.82
CA GLU A 98 24.26 -3.52 11.42
C GLU A 98 23.07 -3.29 10.49
N LEU A 99 23.17 -2.34 9.56
CA LEU A 99 22.18 -2.15 8.49
C LEU A 99 22.50 -3.13 7.35
N THR A 100 22.19 -4.41 7.53
CA THR A 100 22.45 -5.48 6.54
C THR A 100 21.67 -5.28 5.22
N ALA A 101 20.65 -4.42 5.21
CA ALA A 101 19.97 -3.99 3.99
C ALA A 101 19.66 -2.46 4.03
N PRO A 102 19.93 -1.72 2.94
CA PRO A 102 19.38 -0.37 2.79
C PRO A 102 17.87 -0.44 2.58
N ILE A 103 17.12 0.53 3.13
CA ILE A 103 15.67 0.60 2.93
C ILE A 103 15.38 1.11 1.51
N THR A 104 15.27 0.17 0.57
CA THR A 104 14.97 0.45 -0.84
C THR A 104 13.50 0.80 -1.03
N TYR A 105 13.19 2.09 -0.95
CA TYR A 105 11.89 2.61 -1.38
C TYR A 105 11.75 2.52 -2.91
N PRO A 106 10.58 2.17 -3.46
CA PRO A 106 10.33 2.32 -4.89
C PRO A 106 10.36 3.80 -5.27
N ASP A 107 11.03 4.13 -6.39
CA ASP A 107 11.19 5.51 -6.85
C ASP A 107 9.84 6.18 -7.12
N ALA A 108 9.65 7.38 -6.56
CA ALA A 108 8.42 8.15 -6.78
C ALA A 108 8.31 8.61 -8.24
N PRO A 109 7.10 8.59 -8.84
CA PRO A 109 6.92 8.91 -10.26
C PRO A 109 7.40 10.34 -10.59
N ILE A 110 8.19 10.46 -11.65
CA ILE A 110 8.82 11.71 -12.06
C ILE A 110 7.75 12.71 -12.53
N SER A 111 7.37 13.64 -11.65
CA SER A 111 6.41 14.71 -11.95
C SER A 111 6.85 15.51 -13.19
N PRO A 112 5.96 15.76 -14.19
CA PRO A 112 6.35 16.45 -15.41
C PRO A 112 6.79 17.89 -15.15
N ASN A 113 7.79 18.34 -15.93
CA ASN A 113 8.38 19.68 -15.79
C ASN A 113 7.34 20.78 -16.00
N LYS A 114 7.16 21.66 -15.00
CA LYS A 114 6.17 22.76 -15.01
C LYS A 114 6.27 23.68 -16.23
N THR A 115 7.46 23.83 -16.81
CA THR A 115 7.67 24.60 -18.06
C THR A 115 6.94 24.02 -19.26
N TRP A 116 6.95 22.69 -19.43
CA TRP A 116 6.23 22.02 -20.52
C TRP A 116 4.72 22.06 -20.33
N VAL A 117 4.24 21.96 -19.08
CA VAL A 117 2.83 22.15 -18.75
C VAL A 117 2.38 23.59 -19.08
N ALA A 118 3.17 24.60 -18.72
CA ALA A 118 2.89 25.99 -19.06
C ALA A 118 2.89 26.25 -20.57
N VAL A 119 3.82 25.65 -21.33
CA VAL A 119 3.85 25.72 -22.81
C VAL A 119 2.61 25.06 -23.42
N ALA A 120 2.20 23.88 -22.94
CA ALA A 120 1.00 23.20 -23.43
C ALA A 120 -0.28 24.02 -23.19
N VAL A 121 -0.43 24.60 -21.98
CA VAL A 121 -1.56 25.48 -21.65
C VAL A 121 -1.56 26.75 -22.50
N LEU A 122 -0.41 27.40 -22.69
CA LEU A 122 -0.30 28.62 -23.50
C LEU A 122 -0.60 28.34 -24.98
N MET A 123 -0.14 27.21 -25.51
CA MET A 123 -0.43 26.79 -26.89
C MET A 123 -1.92 26.47 -27.08
N PHE A 124 -2.55 25.79 -26.11
CA PHE A 124 -4.00 25.55 -26.11
C PHE A 124 -4.81 26.86 -26.11
N VAL A 125 -4.43 27.84 -25.27
CA VAL A 125 -5.07 29.17 -25.24
C VAL A 125 -4.85 29.93 -26.56
N ALA A 126 -3.66 29.86 -27.16
CA ALA A 126 -3.39 30.50 -28.44
C ALA A 126 -4.23 29.91 -29.59
N VAL A 127 -4.38 28.58 -29.65
CA VAL A 127 -5.27 27.89 -30.61
C VAL A 127 -6.73 28.25 -30.36
N PHE A 128 -7.16 28.27 -29.10
CA PHE A 128 -8.54 28.64 -28.74
C PHE A 128 -8.88 30.09 -29.18
N ILE A 129 -7.98 31.04 -28.97
CA ILE A 129 -8.13 32.43 -29.43
C ILE A 129 -8.14 32.49 -30.96
N PHE A 130 -7.23 31.80 -31.64
CA PHE A 130 -7.18 31.76 -33.11
C PHE A 130 -8.48 31.22 -33.72
N MET A 131 -9.08 30.18 -33.12
CA MET A 131 -10.38 29.64 -33.53
C MET A 131 -11.58 30.55 -33.20
N ASN A 132 -11.41 31.58 -32.35
CA ASN A 132 -12.46 32.54 -31.98
C ASN A 132 -12.35 33.90 -32.68
N LEU A 133 -11.34 34.11 -33.54
CA LEU A 133 -11.04 35.42 -34.16
C LEU A 133 -11.28 35.45 -35.69
N GLY A 134 -12.16 34.57 -36.18
CA GLY A 134 -12.25 34.18 -37.60
C GLY A 134 -13.55 34.51 -38.35
N ASP A 135 -14.20 35.64 -38.07
CA ASP A 135 -15.33 36.21 -38.82
C ASP A 135 -15.32 37.75 -38.59
N GLU A 136 -15.59 38.65 -39.54
CA GLU A 136 -15.73 38.56 -41.01
C GLU A 136 -14.67 39.48 -41.69
N ASP A 137 -14.46 39.50 -43.01
CA ASP A 137 -15.20 40.36 -43.94
C ASP A 137 -15.08 39.85 -45.40
N LYS A 138 -16.16 39.92 -46.18
CA LYS A 138 -16.13 39.74 -47.65
C LYS A 138 -16.69 40.99 -48.35
N PRO A 139 -15.94 41.66 -49.23
CA PRO A 139 -16.38 42.92 -49.83
C PRO A 139 -17.51 42.70 -50.86
N SER A 140 -18.46 43.64 -50.94
CA SER A 140 -19.45 43.71 -52.03
C SER A 140 -19.85 45.16 -52.35
N GLN A 141 -19.56 45.56 -53.58
CA GLN A 141 -19.72 46.88 -54.23
C GLN A 141 -19.66 46.63 -55.77
N ASN A 142 -20.18 47.44 -56.70
CA ASN A 142 -20.94 48.71 -56.71
C ASN A 142 -21.78 48.74 -58.01
N THR A 143 -22.82 49.57 -58.23
CA THR A 143 -23.82 50.24 -57.37
C THR A 143 -24.80 50.96 -58.32
N ALA A 144 -26.10 50.99 -58.04
CA ALA A 144 -27.09 51.73 -58.85
C ALA A 144 -28.18 52.36 -57.96
N ALA A 145 -28.54 53.61 -58.25
CA ALA A 145 -29.57 54.36 -57.52
C ALA A 145 -30.78 54.67 -58.40
N SER A 146 -31.95 54.80 -57.78
CA SER A 146 -33.09 55.56 -58.30
C SER A 146 -33.92 56.11 -57.13
N LEU A 147 -34.76 57.10 -57.40
CA LEU A 147 -35.50 57.87 -56.39
C LEU A 147 -36.94 57.35 -56.19
N THR A 148 -37.60 57.88 -55.15
CA THR A 148 -39.00 58.38 -55.15
C THR A 148 -39.98 57.75 -54.14
N GLU A 149 -40.78 58.64 -53.53
CA GLU A 149 -42.07 58.48 -52.85
C GLU A 149 -42.23 57.95 -51.39
N GLN A 150 -42.93 58.78 -50.61
CA GLN A 150 -43.69 58.52 -49.36
C GLN A 150 -45.11 57.95 -49.74
N PRO A 151 -46.10 57.65 -48.84
CA PRO A 151 -46.20 58.00 -47.40
C PRO A 151 -46.85 56.98 -46.41
N LEU A 152 -46.64 57.28 -45.12
CA LEU A 152 -47.59 57.29 -43.97
C LEU A 152 -48.84 56.36 -43.91
N GLN A 153 -48.93 55.58 -42.82
CA GLN A 153 -50.12 55.30 -41.96
C GLN A 153 -49.62 54.56 -40.69
N GLU A 154 -49.74 55.08 -39.46
CA GLU A 154 -50.91 55.29 -38.56
C GLU A 154 -51.38 54.06 -37.74
N ALA A 155 -50.98 54.07 -36.45
CA ALA A 155 -51.70 53.57 -35.25
C ALA A 155 -51.99 52.04 -35.13
N THR A 156 -52.34 51.44 -33.96
CA THR A 156 -52.75 51.98 -32.63
C THR A 156 -52.26 51.07 -31.47
N THR A 157 -52.11 51.67 -30.28
CA THR A 157 -52.15 51.13 -28.89
C THR A 157 -52.96 49.82 -28.68
N THR A 158 -52.55 48.88 -27.81
CA THR A 158 -53.01 48.69 -26.39
C THR A 158 -52.25 47.47 -25.80
N VAL A 159 -51.41 47.53 -24.74
CA VAL A 159 -51.56 47.88 -23.30
C VAL A 159 -52.29 46.81 -22.45
N ALA A 160 -51.51 45.97 -21.76
CA ALA A 160 -51.76 45.25 -20.50
C ALA A 160 -50.48 44.40 -20.24
N GLU A 161 -49.72 44.46 -19.15
CA GLU A 161 -49.93 44.89 -17.75
C GLU A 161 -50.92 44.05 -16.94
N VAL A 162 -50.39 43.05 -16.23
CA VAL A 162 -50.71 42.78 -14.81
C VAL A 162 -49.43 42.32 -14.10
N MET A 163 -49.00 43.05 -13.07
CA MET A 163 -48.16 42.49 -11.99
C MET A 163 -49.06 42.04 -10.84
N VAL A 164 -48.79 40.89 -10.23
CA VAL A 164 -49.12 40.64 -8.81
C VAL A 164 -47.97 39.84 -8.17
N THR A 165 -47.59 40.25 -6.95
CA THR A 165 -46.61 39.58 -6.09
C THR A 165 -47.35 39.00 -4.89
N GLU A 166 -47.10 37.74 -4.50
CA GLU A 166 -47.36 37.31 -3.12
C GLU A 166 -46.46 36.14 -2.65
N MET A 167 -46.63 35.72 -1.38
CA MET A 167 -45.57 35.23 -0.48
C MET A 167 -45.45 33.69 -0.34
N LEU A 168 -44.35 33.28 0.32
CA LEU A 168 -44.22 32.01 1.07
C LEU A 168 -45.05 32.03 2.39
N PRO A 169 -45.10 30.97 3.24
CA PRO A 169 -44.75 29.54 3.06
C PRO A 169 -45.88 28.56 3.47
N GLN A 170 -45.75 27.25 3.19
CA GLN A 170 -46.09 26.20 4.17
C GLN A 170 -45.51 24.82 3.82
N GLU A 171 -45.29 24.00 4.86
CA GLU A 171 -44.92 22.59 4.77
C GLU A 171 -46.17 21.69 4.77
N GLN A 172 -46.16 20.57 4.04
CA GLN A 172 -46.55 19.29 4.64
C GLN A 172 -46.05 18.04 3.87
N ASP A 173 -45.50 17.16 4.68
CA ASP A 173 -44.99 15.80 4.48
C ASP A 173 -45.91 14.83 3.70
N GLU A 174 -45.36 14.17 2.67
CA GLU A 174 -45.59 12.73 2.45
C GLU A 174 -44.38 12.09 1.74
N ALA A 175 -44.13 10.79 1.98
CA ALA A 175 -42.80 10.18 1.80
C ALA A 175 -42.71 9.16 0.64
N ALA A 176 -41.50 9.02 0.04
CA ALA A 176 -40.84 7.72 -0.22
C ALA A 176 -39.49 7.80 -0.98
N ILE A 177 -38.37 7.42 -0.31
CA ILE A 177 -37.17 6.74 -0.89
C ILE A 177 -36.32 7.67 -1.84
N VAL A 178 -34.98 7.75 -1.80
CA VAL A 178 -33.92 6.75 -2.11
C VAL A 178 -32.59 7.04 -1.37
N VAL A 179 -31.93 5.95 -0.98
CA VAL A 179 -30.53 5.73 -0.57
C VAL A 179 -29.46 6.74 -1.04
N ALA A 180 -28.65 7.25 -0.09
CA ALA A 180 -27.17 7.31 -0.17
C ALA A 180 -26.53 7.62 1.20
N GLN A 181 -25.37 7.02 1.52
CA GLN A 181 -24.61 7.27 2.75
C GLN A 181 -23.24 7.88 2.43
N GLN A 182 -22.86 9.03 3.01
CA GLN A 182 -21.46 9.39 3.26
C GLN A 182 -21.31 10.34 4.46
N SER A 183 -20.33 10.07 5.34
CA SER A 183 -19.78 10.96 6.38
C SER A 183 -18.62 10.26 7.08
N PRO A 184 -17.60 10.97 7.61
CA PRO A 184 -16.99 12.19 7.06
C PRO A 184 -15.44 12.10 7.02
N THR A 185 -14.82 13.18 6.57
CA THR A 185 -13.39 13.52 6.57
C THR A 185 -12.62 13.14 7.84
N SER A 186 -11.33 12.79 7.67
CA SER A 186 -10.28 13.07 8.66
C SER A 186 -9.05 13.61 7.96
N ASP A 187 -8.53 14.74 8.41
CA ASP A 187 -7.34 15.39 7.84
C ASP A 187 -6.05 14.62 8.15
N ALA A 188 -5.06 14.76 7.25
CA ALA A 188 -3.68 14.33 7.47
C ALA A 188 -2.73 15.51 7.21
N LEU A 189 -1.90 15.85 8.20
CA LEU A 189 -1.04 17.03 8.15
C LEU A 189 0.26 16.78 7.36
N VAL A 190 0.73 17.85 6.71
CA VAL A 190 1.93 17.92 5.87
C VAL A 190 3.23 17.83 6.68
N VAL A 191 4.25 17.16 6.15
CA VAL A 191 5.67 17.55 6.33
C VAL A 191 6.52 17.16 5.12
N ASN A 192 7.64 17.87 4.90
CA ASN A 192 8.40 17.91 3.63
C ASN A 192 9.48 16.82 3.48
N ASN A 193 9.82 16.51 2.21
CA ASN A 193 10.97 15.72 1.79
C ASN A 193 11.98 16.59 0.98
N PRO A 194 13.30 16.53 1.24
CA PRO A 194 14.33 17.18 0.41
C PRO A 194 15.30 16.23 -0.32
N LYS A 195 14.98 15.88 -1.57
CA LYS A 195 15.89 15.73 -2.75
C LYS A 195 17.22 14.92 -2.61
N ARG A 196 17.42 13.91 -3.48
CA ARG A 196 18.49 13.93 -4.52
C ARG A 196 18.43 12.80 -5.57
N ASN A 197 18.40 13.22 -6.83
CA ASN A 197 18.31 12.48 -8.09
C ASN A 197 19.39 11.39 -8.38
N LYS A 198 19.00 10.44 -9.26
CA LYS A 198 19.75 9.86 -10.42
C LYS A 198 20.96 8.95 -10.12
N THR A 199 21.03 7.70 -10.61
CA THR A 199 21.06 7.28 -12.04
C THR A 199 21.03 5.74 -12.17
N MET A 200 20.46 5.19 -13.26
CA MET A 200 20.58 3.76 -13.62
C MET A 200 22.02 3.34 -13.99
N VAL A 201 22.49 2.20 -13.48
CA VAL A 201 23.27 1.22 -14.25
C VAL A 201 22.84 -0.18 -13.81
N VAL A 202 22.69 -1.12 -14.75
CA VAL A 202 22.52 -2.55 -14.47
C VAL A 202 23.89 -3.19 -14.44
N ASP A 203 24.19 -4.00 -13.43
CA ASP A 203 25.21 -5.04 -13.60
C ASP A 203 24.96 -6.28 -12.74
N VAL A 204 25.50 -7.42 -13.18
CA VAL A 204 25.21 -8.76 -12.63
C VAL A 204 26.52 -9.43 -12.22
N ILE A 205 26.69 -9.71 -10.92
CA ILE A 205 27.73 -10.65 -10.44
C ILE A 205 27.15 -11.59 -9.39
N ASN A 206 27.43 -12.89 -9.60
CA ASN A 206 26.91 -14.04 -8.89
C ASN A 206 27.18 -14.06 -7.38
N SER A 207 26.27 -14.69 -6.63
CA SER A 207 26.66 -15.55 -5.50
C SER A 207 26.30 -17.00 -5.88
N ASN A 208 27.22 -17.93 -5.62
CA ASN A 208 27.00 -19.35 -5.93
C ASN A 208 26.27 -20.01 -4.74
N PHE A 209 25.01 -20.38 -4.92
CA PHE A 209 24.31 -21.27 -4.00
C PHE A 209 24.02 -22.60 -4.71
N THR A 210 24.53 -23.71 -4.16
CA THR A 210 24.41 -25.04 -4.75
C THR A 210 23.09 -25.69 -4.34
N ALA A 211 21.98 -25.17 -4.88
CA ALA A 211 20.66 -25.78 -4.71
C ALA A 211 20.60 -27.16 -5.37
N SER A 212 19.93 -28.13 -4.73
CA SER A 212 19.77 -29.50 -5.24
C SER A 212 18.44 -29.74 -5.98
N GLY A 213 17.65 -28.68 -6.23
CA GLY A 213 16.44 -28.69 -7.03
C GLY A 213 16.61 -27.89 -8.33
N GLU A 214 15.85 -28.24 -9.37
CA GLU A 214 15.84 -27.49 -10.63
C GLU A 214 15.25 -26.09 -10.41
N MET A 215 16.03 -25.04 -10.68
CA MET A 215 15.63 -23.65 -10.43
C MET A 215 14.58 -23.18 -11.45
N LYS A 216 13.31 -23.26 -11.07
CA LYS A 216 12.16 -22.75 -11.84
C LYS A 216 12.09 -21.22 -11.80
N THR A 217 11.63 -20.62 -12.90
CA THR A 217 11.32 -19.18 -12.98
C THR A 217 9.83 -18.98 -13.16
N TYR A 218 9.13 -18.62 -12.08
CA TYR A 218 7.72 -18.25 -12.12
C TYR A 218 7.55 -16.77 -12.45
N SER A 219 6.65 -16.45 -13.37
CA SER A 219 6.23 -15.09 -13.75
C SER A 219 4.76 -14.90 -13.38
N PHE A 220 4.46 -13.78 -12.72
CA PHE A 220 3.14 -13.39 -12.24
C PHE A 220 2.72 -12.09 -12.93
N PHE A 221 1.56 -12.08 -13.60
CA PHE A 221 1.08 -10.93 -14.39
C PHE A 221 -0.38 -10.60 -14.04
N ALA A 222 -0.65 -9.34 -13.69
CA ALA A 222 -2.00 -8.86 -13.40
C ALA A 222 -2.64 -8.32 -14.69
N VAL A 223 -3.55 -9.09 -15.29
CA VAL A 223 -3.98 -8.90 -16.69
C VAL A 223 -4.98 -7.75 -16.85
N HIS A 224 -5.93 -7.60 -15.91
CA HIS A 224 -7.11 -6.73 -16.07
C HIS A 224 -7.48 -5.90 -14.83
N GLU A 225 -7.14 -6.35 -13.63
CA GLU A 225 -7.44 -5.69 -12.36
C GLU A 225 -6.24 -5.79 -11.43
N ASP A 226 -6.20 -4.98 -10.37
CA ASP A 226 -5.17 -5.07 -9.34
C ASP A 226 -5.21 -6.43 -8.62
N VAL A 227 -4.03 -7.02 -8.37
CA VAL A 227 -3.88 -8.33 -7.70
C VAL A 227 -2.89 -8.19 -6.54
N TRP A 228 -3.33 -8.53 -5.33
CA TRP A 228 -2.45 -8.64 -4.16
C TRP A 228 -1.94 -10.08 -4.03
N LEU A 229 -0.66 -10.24 -3.72
CA LEU A 229 0.08 -11.50 -3.76
C LEU A 229 0.99 -11.62 -2.54
N GLN A 230 0.98 -12.79 -1.90
CA GLN A 230 2.02 -13.26 -0.99
C GLN A 230 2.53 -14.62 -1.48
N LEU A 231 3.84 -14.71 -1.69
CA LEU A 231 4.55 -15.90 -2.12
C LEU A 231 5.41 -16.42 -0.96
N PHE A 232 5.26 -17.69 -0.63
CA PHE A 232 6.05 -18.36 0.41
C PHE A 232 6.81 -19.55 -0.17
N GLU A 233 8.06 -19.71 0.21
CA GLU A 233 8.86 -20.91 -0.03
C GLU A 233 8.50 -21.96 1.02
N GLN A 234 8.28 -23.21 0.61
CA GLN A 234 8.13 -24.34 1.53
C GLN A 234 9.30 -25.30 1.37
N ILE A 235 10.22 -25.26 2.34
CA ILE A 235 11.31 -26.22 2.51
C ILE A 235 10.76 -27.39 3.33
N ASP A 236 10.57 -28.54 2.67
CA ASP A 236 9.99 -29.77 3.22
C ASP A 236 8.82 -29.59 4.21
N ASP A 237 9.03 -29.90 5.50
CA ASP A 237 8.03 -29.86 6.57
C ASP A 237 8.20 -28.63 7.50
N GLU A 238 9.07 -27.67 7.15
CA GLU A 238 9.28 -26.44 7.94
C GLU A 238 8.17 -25.40 7.72
N GLU A 239 8.14 -24.34 8.56
CA GLU A 239 7.18 -23.26 8.38
C GLU A 239 7.49 -22.45 7.08
N PRO A 240 6.50 -22.19 6.22
CA PRO A 240 6.76 -21.63 4.90
C PRO A 240 7.18 -20.15 4.97
N ILE A 241 8.37 -19.87 4.45
CA ILE A 241 9.09 -18.59 4.54
C ILE A 241 8.54 -17.60 3.51
N LEU A 242 8.15 -16.40 3.92
CA LEU A 242 7.63 -15.37 3.00
C LEU A 242 8.76 -14.83 2.09
N LEU A 243 8.74 -15.19 0.80
CA LEU A 243 9.66 -14.69 -0.22
C LEU A 243 9.33 -13.27 -0.68
N ARG A 244 8.03 -12.98 -0.87
CA ARG A 244 7.56 -11.72 -1.46
C ARG A 244 6.11 -11.45 -1.13
N GLU A 245 5.84 -10.23 -0.68
CA GLU A 245 4.52 -9.62 -0.76
C GLU A 245 4.54 -8.53 -1.85
N ALA A 246 3.46 -8.43 -2.63
CA ALA A 246 3.30 -7.43 -3.68
C ALA A 246 1.83 -7.08 -3.93
N LEU A 247 1.58 -5.84 -4.35
CA LEU A 247 0.34 -5.43 -5.01
C LEU A 247 0.70 -5.07 -6.45
N LEU A 248 0.39 -5.96 -7.40
CA LEU A 248 0.49 -5.68 -8.82
C LEU A 248 -0.69 -4.79 -9.25
N LYS A 249 -0.41 -3.76 -10.04
CA LYS A 249 -1.44 -3.02 -10.78
C LYS A 249 -1.80 -3.75 -12.07
N ALA A 250 -3.01 -3.50 -12.57
CA ALA A 250 -3.43 -3.99 -13.89
C ALA A 250 -2.40 -3.56 -14.98
N GLY A 251 -1.82 -4.54 -15.67
CA GLY A 251 -0.74 -4.37 -16.65
C GLY A 251 0.68 -4.61 -16.11
N GLU A 252 0.87 -4.84 -14.82
CA GLU A 252 2.19 -5.11 -14.22
C GLU A 252 2.49 -6.61 -14.06
N SER A 253 3.78 -6.96 -14.11
CA SER A 253 4.28 -8.30 -13.79
C SER A 253 5.58 -8.27 -12.99
N PHE A 254 5.86 -9.36 -12.27
CA PHE A 254 7.19 -9.66 -11.76
C PHE A 254 7.50 -11.16 -11.90
N ALA A 255 8.79 -11.51 -11.85
CA ALA A 255 9.24 -12.89 -11.80
C ALA A 255 9.96 -13.21 -10.47
N VAL A 256 9.87 -14.47 -10.04
CA VAL A 256 10.58 -15.05 -8.89
C VAL A 256 11.25 -16.34 -9.34
N LYS A 257 12.47 -16.57 -8.84
CA LYS A 257 13.22 -17.82 -9.04
C LYS A 257 13.32 -18.55 -7.71
N THR A 258 13.13 -19.86 -7.74
CA THR A 258 13.21 -20.75 -6.57
C THR A 258 13.58 -22.16 -7.03
N SER A 259 14.25 -22.94 -6.19
CA SER A 259 14.45 -24.39 -6.36
C SER A 259 13.40 -25.22 -5.64
N GLU A 260 12.54 -24.58 -4.84
CA GLU A 260 11.67 -25.20 -3.84
C GLU A 260 10.18 -25.09 -4.18
N LYS A 261 9.33 -25.60 -3.29
CA LYS A 261 7.86 -25.58 -3.43
C LYS A 261 7.34 -24.17 -3.18
N LEU A 262 6.62 -23.59 -4.13
CA LEU A 262 6.10 -22.23 -4.05
C LEU A 262 4.61 -22.20 -3.67
N LEU A 263 4.30 -21.67 -2.49
CA LEU A 263 2.93 -21.45 -2.01
C LEU A 263 2.45 -20.03 -2.33
N LEU A 264 1.34 -19.93 -3.06
CA LEU A 264 0.68 -18.69 -3.40
C LEU A 264 -0.51 -18.38 -2.49
N THR A 265 -0.53 -17.20 -1.91
CA THR A 265 -1.74 -16.54 -1.38
C THR A 265 -2.03 -15.32 -2.24
N SER A 266 -3.28 -15.13 -2.67
CA SER A 266 -3.65 -14.09 -3.62
C SER A 266 -5.04 -13.52 -3.37
N GLY A 267 -5.13 -12.20 -3.33
CA GLY A 267 -6.37 -11.45 -3.45
C GLY A 267 -6.64 -11.14 -4.93
N ASN A 268 -7.87 -11.41 -5.39
CA ASN A 268 -8.29 -11.22 -6.78
C ASN A 268 -7.60 -12.11 -7.83
N SER A 269 -7.37 -13.38 -7.49
CA SER A 269 -6.63 -14.35 -8.33
C SER A 269 -7.19 -14.61 -9.74
N MET A 270 -8.43 -14.18 -10.03
CA MET A 270 -8.99 -14.30 -11.38
C MET A 270 -8.35 -13.31 -12.37
N ALA A 271 -7.79 -12.19 -11.91
CA ALA A 271 -7.04 -11.26 -12.77
C ALA A 271 -5.55 -11.63 -12.90
N LEU A 272 -5.12 -12.75 -12.32
CA LEU A 272 -3.73 -13.22 -12.33
C LEU A 272 -3.50 -14.26 -13.44
N GLU A 273 -2.46 -14.04 -14.24
CA GLU A 273 -1.82 -15.06 -15.06
C GLU A 273 -0.51 -15.51 -14.38
N ILE A 274 -0.23 -16.81 -14.44
CA ILE A 274 1.00 -17.41 -13.90
C ILE A 274 1.63 -18.31 -14.96
N SER A 275 2.93 -18.12 -15.20
CA SER A 275 3.71 -18.90 -16.16
C SER A 275 5.01 -19.38 -15.51
N SER A 276 5.47 -20.61 -15.80
CA SER A 276 6.80 -21.08 -15.42
C SER A 276 7.62 -21.33 -16.67
N ASP A 277 8.83 -20.79 -16.72
CA ASP A 277 9.85 -21.12 -17.74
C ASP A 277 9.31 -21.02 -19.20
N GLN A 278 8.45 -20.02 -19.42
CA GLN A 278 7.74 -19.66 -20.67
C GLN A 278 6.46 -20.45 -21.00
N GLU A 279 6.05 -21.44 -20.21
CA GLU A 279 4.72 -22.08 -20.31
C GLU A 279 3.70 -21.45 -19.37
N VAL A 280 2.48 -21.19 -19.84
CA VAL A 280 1.38 -20.63 -19.03
C VAL A 280 0.74 -21.74 -18.20
N LEU A 281 1.03 -21.75 -16.89
CA LEU A 281 0.46 -22.71 -15.93
C LEU A 281 -1.00 -22.38 -15.61
N PHE A 282 -1.30 -21.08 -15.46
CA PHE A 282 -2.62 -20.58 -15.09
C PHE A 282 -2.96 -19.35 -15.93
N ALA A 283 -3.88 -19.51 -16.88
CA ALA A 283 -4.44 -18.41 -17.66
C ALA A 283 -5.36 -17.52 -16.78
N PRO A 284 -5.57 -16.24 -17.13
CA PRO A 284 -6.52 -15.38 -16.43
C PRO A 284 -7.91 -16.01 -16.33
N GLY A 285 -8.55 -15.85 -15.16
CA GLY A 285 -9.84 -16.46 -14.83
C GLY A 285 -9.78 -17.93 -14.42
N SER A 286 -8.66 -18.65 -14.60
CA SER A 286 -8.55 -20.06 -14.22
C SER A 286 -8.36 -20.29 -12.72
N LEU A 287 -7.86 -19.29 -11.98
CA LEU A 287 -7.40 -19.45 -10.60
C LEU A 287 -8.30 -18.71 -9.59
N GLY A 288 -8.68 -19.40 -8.51
CA GLY A 288 -9.48 -18.85 -7.42
C GLY A 288 -10.98 -18.69 -7.74
N LYS A 289 -11.64 -17.72 -7.10
CA LYS A 289 -13.04 -17.32 -7.34
C LYS A 289 -13.19 -15.83 -7.09
N GLN A 290 -14.03 -15.15 -7.86
CA GLN A 290 -14.24 -13.71 -7.75
C GLN A 290 -14.58 -13.30 -6.30
N GLY A 291 -13.94 -12.24 -5.80
CA GLY A 291 -14.14 -11.73 -4.44
C GLY A 291 -13.65 -12.66 -3.32
N LYS A 292 -12.93 -13.75 -3.61
CA LYS A 292 -12.35 -14.64 -2.60
C LYS A 292 -10.83 -14.67 -2.69
N VAL A 293 -10.18 -14.61 -1.52
CA VAL A 293 -8.74 -14.75 -1.37
C VAL A 293 -8.35 -16.23 -1.50
N LEU A 294 -7.52 -16.55 -2.48
CA LEU A 294 -6.80 -17.82 -2.58
C LEU A 294 -5.73 -17.85 -1.47
N LYS A 295 -5.57 -18.96 -0.75
CA LYS A 295 -4.61 -19.07 0.37
C LYS A 295 -3.80 -20.35 0.27
N LYS A 296 -2.47 -20.25 0.45
CA LYS A 296 -1.50 -21.36 0.46
C LYS A 296 -1.75 -22.39 -0.66
N TYR A 297 -1.96 -21.90 -1.89
CA TYR A 297 -2.09 -22.74 -3.08
C TYR A 297 -0.70 -23.12 -3.60
N LEU A 298 -0.40 -24.42 -3.61
CA LEU A 298 0.88 -24.93 -4.11
C LEU A 298 0.93 -24.85 -5.65
N LEU A 299 1.99 -24.23 -6.17
CA LEU A 299 2.28 -24.18 -7.60
C LEU A 299 3.06 -25.45 -8.05
N PRO A 300 2.85 -25.91 -9.30
CA PRO A 300 3.35 -27.20 -9.80
C PRO A 300 4.82 -27.17 -10.23
#